data_AF-A0A538S3G5-F1
#
_entry.id   AF-A0A538S3G5-F1
#
_cell.length_a   1.000
_cell.length_b   1.000
_cell.length_c   1.000
_cell.angle_alpha   90.00
_cell.angle_beta   90.00
_cell.angle_gamma   90.00
#
_symmetry.space_group_name_H-M   'P 1'
#
loop_
_entity.id
_entity.type
_entity.pdbx_description
1 polymer ?
#
loop_
_entity_poly.entity_id
_entity_poly.type
_entity_poly.pdbx_seq_one_letter_code
_entity_poly.pdbx_strand_id
1 'polypeptide(L)'
;MRTFTSVTLLTLASLLTSDRAGAGLYNTVEPSRGPQPTEHGVKPLGFSAFRDDLTTYLTIAVETQVTPSRKHYLEKSDELERRERAGGLTTEEKVNLSDYLIRLGRYDRAIQLLTPVARTERRNFMVFANLGTAHQLAGQLDRALSYLEQVRDVWPSEWPGFTREQLSWYREAEKYHLKLVRLRYRESLRQPAGRSRPPESVDDLFGNDRGPLHFVGASGRYEAGKLAATEQEKLPRDAVALVQQLLLWVPGGAPGLEDARLYWLLGELYNAQGYTTTAIQVLDRCAWTHRLPAADLREHLKIIRASEPLPETVSNTAPAKPLQDQAPPLPATRQIDLRQVVLVGGLAAVAVVGLIYLQVREIRRRRK
;
A
#
# COMPACT_ATOMS: atom_id res chain seq x y z
N MET A 1 9.87 -11.16 72.37
CA MET A 1 10.80 -10.91 71.25
C MET A 1 10.14 -11.36 69.95
N ARG A 2 9.88 -10.39 69.08
CA ARG A 2 9.64 -10.39 67.61
C ARG A 2 9.06 -11.66 66.95
N THR A 3 7.79 -11.56 66.56
CA THR A 3 7.21 -12.24 65.40
C THR A 3 7.57 -11.45 64.12
N PHE A 4 8.20 -12.11 63.14
CA PHE A 4 8.42 -11.55 61.80
C PHE A 4 7.31 -12.03 60.88
N THR A 5 6.44 -11.12 60.46
CA THR A 5 5.52 -11.29 59.33
C THR A 5 6.22 -10.82 58.07
N SER A 6 6.58 -11.75 57.19
CA SER A 6 7.08 -11.47 55.85
C SER A 6 5.93 -11.02 54.96
N VAL A 7 5.92 -9.75 54.56
CA VAL A 7 5.05 -9.23 53.50
C VAL A 7 5.79 -9.38 52.18
N THR A 8 5.35 -10.34 51.37
CA THR A 8 5.82 -10.51 50.00
C THR A 8 5.10 -9.49 49.12
N LEU A 9 5.77 -8.38 48.79
CA LEU A 9 5.31 -7.45 47.75
C LEU A 9 5.60 -8.08 46.38
N LEU A 10 4.58 -8.65 45.75
CA LEU A 10 4.62 -8.95 44.32
C LEU A 10 4.36 -7.65 43.55
N THR A 11 5.42 -6.94 43.16
CA THR A 11 5.35 -5.93 42.11
C THR A 11 5.26 -6.64 40.77
N LEU A 12 4.03 -6.86 40.30
CA LEU A 12 3.76 -7.28 38.93
C LEU A 12 4.03 -6.06 38.02
N ALA A 13 5.27 -5.91 37.57
CA ALA A 13 5.60 -4.96 36.51
C ALA A 13 5.02 -5.50 35.20
N SER A 14 3.77 -5.16 34.90
CA SER A 14 3.21 -5.33 33.57
C SER A 14 3.98 -4.39 32.63
N LEU A 15 4.97 -4.94 31.94
CA LEU A 15 5.52 -4.40 30.70
C LEU A 15 4.38 -4.40 29.67
N LEU A 16 3.49 -3.40 29.77
CA LEU A 16 2.72 -2.94 28.65
C LEU A 16 3.75 -2.39 27.67
N THR A 17 4.20 -3.22 26.73
CA THR A 17 4.72 -2.69 25.48
C THR A 17 3.59 -1.84 24.93
N SER A 18 3.73 -0.53 25.03
CA SER A 18 2.84 0.39 24.35
C SER A 18 2.92 0.00 22.88
N ASP A 19 1.88 -0.63 22.35
CA ASP A 19 1.76 -0.83 20.92
C ASP A 19 1.98 0.55 20.30
N ARG A 20 3.09 0.67 19.56
CA ARG A 20 3.48 1.96 19.00
C ARG A 20 2.43 2.30 17.96
N ALA A 21 1.80 3.45 18.12
CA ALA A 21 0.93 4.02 17.11
C ALA A 21 1.71 4.06 15.79
N GLY A 22 1.17 3.45 14.76
CA GLY A 22 1.79 3.41 13.45
C GLY A 22 1.20 4.46 12.54
N ALA A 23 2.02 5.22 11.79
CA ALA A 23 1.47 5.84 10.60
C ALA A 23 1.45 4.84 9.44
N GLY A 24 0.23 4.47 9.11
CA GLY A 24 -0.27 4.46 7.75
C GLY A 24 -1.01 5.78 7.50
N LEU A 25 -2.03 5.71 6.65
CA LEU A 25 -3.33 6.26 7.03
C LEU A 25 -3.54 6.06 8.56
N TYR A 26 -3.74 7.16 9.30
CA TYR A 26 -3.47 7.17 10.74
C TYR A 26 -4.39 6.23 11.50
N ASN A 27 -3.76 5.37 12.29
CA ASN A 27 -4.41 4.40 13.16
C ASN A 27 -3.56 4.23 14.43
N THR A 28 -4.12 4.49 15.60
CA THR A 28 -3.38 4.46 16.87
C THR A 28 -3.24 3.06 17.46
N VAL A 29 -3.91 2.06 16.89
CA VAL A 29 -3.93 0.68 17.41
C VAL A 29 -3.29 -0.34 16.46
N GLU A 30 -3.14 -0.02 15.18
CA GLU A 30 -2.47 -0.89 14.21
C GLU A 30 -0.95 -0.64 14.20
N PRO A 31 -0.13 -1.71 14.10
CA PRO A 31 1.30 -1.56 13.97
C PRO A 31 1.68 -0.92 12.62
N SER A 32 2.71 -0.07 12.62
CA SER A 32 3.23 0.52 11.39
C SER A 32 3.93 -0.55 10.54
N ARG A 33 3.53 -0.65 9.27
CA ARG A 33 4.20 -1.47 8.24
C ARG A 33 5.17 -0.68 7.35
N GLY A 34 5.33 0.62 7.62
CA GLY A 34 6.17 1.51 6.82
C GLY A 34 7.63 1.52 7.27
N PRO A 35 8.50 2.26 6.54
CA PRO A 35 9.81 2.64 7.03
C PRO A 35 9.75 3.22 8.45
N GLN A 36 10.56 2.67 9.36
CA GLN A 36 10.57 3.08 10.76
C GLN A 36 11.64 4.14 11.01
N PRO A 37 11.27 5.32 11.54
CA PRO A 37 12.24 6.34 11.88
C PRO A 37 13.01 5.98 13.14
N THR A 38 14.29 6.34 13.15
CA THR A 38 15.20 6.20 14.31
C THR A 38 15.95 7.52 14.52
N GLU A 39 16.67 7.63 15.63
CA GLU A 39 17.57 8.77 15.89
C GLU A 39 18.66 8.94 14.80
N HIS A 40 18.95 7.88 14.04
CA HIS A 40 19.94 7.88 12.96
C HIS A 40 19.34 8.12 11.56
N GLY A 41 18.05 8.45 11.48
CA GLY A 41 17.31 8.64 10.24
C GLY A 41 16.38 7.46 9.92
N VAL A 42 15.86 7.44 8.70
CA VAL A 42 14.88 6.45 8.25
C VAL A 42 15.51 5.53 7.22
N LYS A 43 15.45 4.22 7.48
CA LYS A 43 15.90 3.22 6.50
C LYS A 43 14.72 2.74 5.67
N PRO A 44 14.85 2.64 4.34
CA PRO A 44 13.83 2.00 3.52
C PRO A 44 13.71 0.53 3.91
N LEU A 45 12.52 -0.02 3.67
CA LEU A 45 12.27 -1.45 3.77
C LEU A 45 13.04 -2.18 2.66
N GLY A 46 13.48 -3.41 2.95
CA GLY A 46 13.96 -4.31 1.91
C GLY A 46 12.86 -4.57 0.88
N PHE A 47 13.21 -4.64 -0.41
CA PHE A 47 12.23 -4.67 -1.50
C PHE A 47 11.19 -5.80 -1.37
N SER A 48 11.61 -7.01 -0.96
CA SER A 48 10.67 -8.12 -0.75
C SER A 48 9.65 -7.80 0.35
N ALA A 49 10.13 -7.36 1.52
CA ALA A 49 9.26 -7.02 2.65
C ALA A 49 8.27 -5.90 2.28
N PHE A 50 8.77 -4.85 1.63
CA PHE A 50 7.93 -3.77 1.11
C PHE A 50 6.84 -4.29 0.16
N ARG A 51 7.20 -5.13 -0.82
CA ARG A 51 6.26 -5.69 -1.79
C ARG A 51 5.22 -6.57 -1.12
N ASP A 52 5.60 -7.35 -0.12
CA ASP A 52 4.70 -8.25 0.61
C ASP A 52 3.69 -7.43 1.45
N ASP A 53 4.14 -6.34 2.09
CA ASP A 53 3.25 -5.40 2.79
C ASP A 53 2.32 -4.63 1.84
N LEU A 54 2.84 -4.16 0.71
CA LEU A 54 2.03 -3.49 -0.31
C LEU A 54 0.96 -4.44 -0.87
N THR A 55 1.33 -5.68 -1.17
CA THR A 55 0.40 -6.73 -1.60
C THR A 55 -0.66 -7.00 -0.54
N THR A 56 -0.27 -7.02 0.74
CA THR A 56 -1.23 -7.16 1.84
C THR A 56 -2.26 -6.04 1.82
N TYR A 57 -1.85 -4.78 1.71
CA TYR A 57 -2.79 -3.66 1.65
C TYR A 57 -3.66 -3.65 0.39
N LEU A 58 -3.11 -4.00 -0.76
CA LEU A 58 -3.88 -4.13 -2.00
C LEU A 58 -4.99 -5.20 -1.88
N THR A 59 -4.68 -6.35 -1.29
CA THR A 59 -5.65 -7.44 -1.13
C THR A 59 -6.72 -7.16 -0.07
N ILE A 60 -6.44 -6.32 0.95
CA ILE A 60 -7.46 -5.90 1.93
C ILE A 60 -8.61 -5.18 1.22
N ALA A 61 -8.34 -4.37 0.19
CA ALA A 61 -9.37 -3.61 -0.50
C ALA A 61 -10.27 -4.48 -1.40
N VAL A 62 -9.82 -5.66 -1.84
CA VAL A 62 -10.55 -6.48 -2.82
C VAL A 62 -11.64 -7.31 -2.13
N GLU A 63 -12.91 -7.03 -2.46
CA GLU A 63 -14.05 -7.63 -1.77
C GLU A 63 -14.12 -9.15 -1.85
N THR A 64 -13.74 -9.71 -2.99
CA THR A 64 -13.79 -11.16 -3.26
C THR A 64 -12.66 -11.94 -2.61
N GLN A 65 -11.65 -11.27 -2.07
CA GLN A 65 -10.52 -11.93 -1.44
C GLN A 65 -10.85 -12.35 -0.01
N VAL A 66 -10.37 -13.53 0.38
CA VAL A 66 -10.52 -14.06 1.75
C VAL A 66 -9.12 -14.24 2.33
N THR A 67 -8.53 -13.14 2.78
CA THR A 67 -7.22 -13.13 3.44
C THR A 67 -7.37 -12.90 4.95
N PRO A 68 -6.44 -13.41 5.79
CA PRO A 68 -6.45 -13.11 7.22
C PRO A 68 -6.48 -11.61 7.52
N SER A 69 -5.71 -10.81 6.77
CA SER A 69 -5.66 -9.37 6.92
C SER A 69 -7.01 -8.71 6.59
N ARG A 70 -7.67 -9.10 5.48
CA ARG A 70 -8.99 -8.54 5.16
C ARG A 70 -10.03 -8.90 6.22
N LYS A 71 -10.00 -10.15 6.71
CA LYS A 71 -10.88 -10.61 7.78
C LYS A 71 -10.71 -9.76 9.05
N HIS A 72 -9.46 -9.55 9.48
CA HIS A 72 -9.14 -8.67 10.61
C HIS A 72 -9.70 -7.25 10.43
N TYR A 73 -9.49 -6.64 9.26
CA TYR A 73 -9.98 -5.29 8.97
C TYR A 73 -11.52 -5.21 8.93
N LEU A 74 -12.19 -6.24 8.40
CA LEU A 74 -13.66 -6.33 8.42
C LEU A 74 -14.18 -6.45 9.87
N GLU A 75 -13.61 -7.34 10.66
CA GLU A 75 -14.01 -7.54 12.07
C GLU A 75 -13.85 -6.25 12.88
N LYS A 76 -12.73 -5.54 12.71
CA LYS A 76 -12.47 -4.26 13.38
C LYS A 76 -13.39 -3.14 12.91
N SER A 77 -13.65 -3.03 11.60
CA SER A 77 -14.64 -2.07 11.07
C SER A 77 -16.02 -2.36 11.64
N ASP A 78 -16.48 -3.61 11.60
CA ASP A 78 -17.82 -4.00 12.05
C ASP A 78 -18.01 -3.81 13.57
N GLU A 79 -16.95 -4.02 14.37
CA GLU A 79 -16.94 -3.70 15.79
C GLU A 79 -17.15 -2.21 16.05
N LEU A 80 -16.35 -1.36 15.41
CA LEU A 80 -16.41 0.09 15.61
C LEU A 80 -17.69 0.71 15.01
N GLU A 81 -18.16 0.24 13.86
CA GLU A 81 -19.42 0.71 13.25
C GLU A 81 -20.64 0.38 14.12
N ARG A 82 -20.64 -0.75 14.85
CA ARG A 82 -21.70 -1.05 15.83
C ARG A 82 -21.68 -0.08 17.00
N ARG A 83 -20.50 0.25 17.52
CA ARG A 83 -20.32 1.21 18.62
C ARG A 83 -20.64 2.64 18.20
N GLU A 84 -20.33 3.01 16.97
CA GLU A 84 -20.70 4.30 16.38
C GLU A 84 -22.22 4.47 16.36
N ARG A 85 -22.96 3.45 15.92
CA ARG A 85 -24.44 3.45 15.93
C ARG A 85 -25.02 3.58 17.33
N ALA A 86 -24.31 3.12 18.36
CA ALA A 86 -24.68 3.30 19.76
C ALA A 86 -24.25 4.68 20.33
N GLY A 87 -23.61 5.55 19.53
CA GLY A 87 -23.17 6.89 19.92
C GLY A 87 -21.88 6.92 20.75
N GLY A 88 -21.15 5.80 20.84
CA GLY A 88 -20.09 5.60 21.84
C GLY A 88 -18.64 5.66 21.33
N LEU A 89 -18.37 6.27 20.16
CA LEU A 89 -17.01 6.41 19.65
C LEU A 89 -16.36 7.74 20.03
N THR A 90 -15.15 7.64 20.57
CA THR A 90 -14.22 8.77 20.73
C THR A 90 -13.70 9.26 19.36
N THR A 91 -13.10 10.45 19.33
CA THR A 91 -12.45 10.99 18.12
C THR A 91 -11.36 10.05 17.60
N GLU A 92 -10.53 9.50 18.49
CA GLU A 92 -9.47 8.56 18.12
C GLU A 92 -10.03 7.28 17.50
N GLU A 93 -11.09 6.71 18.07
CA GLU A 93 -11.72 5.52 17.48
C GLU A 93 -12.38 5.80 16.12
N LYS A 94 -12.86 7.02 15.88
CA LYS A 94 -13.33 7.43 14.54
C LYS A 94 -12.18 7.56 13.55
N VAL A 95 -11.01 8.02 13.98
CA VAL A 95 -9.78 8.01 13.17
C VAL A 95 -9.40 6.57 12.83
N ASN A 96 -9.38 5.66 13.80
CA ASN A 96 -9.06 4.24 13.54
C ASN A 96 -10.09 3.57 12.63
N LEU A 97 -11.39 3.81 12.86
CA LEU A 97 -12.45 3.32 11.99
C LEU A 97 -12.30 3.85 10.56
N SER A 98 -11.95 5.13 10.39
CA SER A 98 -11.72 5.68 9.06
C SER A 98 -10.58 4.98 8.31
N ASP A 99 -9.52 4.56 9.02
CA ASP A 99 -8.46 3.78 8.38
C ASP A 99 -8.97 2.44 7.89
N TYR A 100 -9.66 1.68 8.74
CA TYR A 100 -10.27 0.41 8.31
C TYR A 100 -11.19 0.58 7.09
N LEU A 101 -12.06 1.59 7.11
CA LEU A 101 -12.97 1.89 6.01
C LEU A 101 -12.21 2.19 4.71
N ILE A 102 -11.17 3.03 4.77
CA ILE A 102 -10.38 3.40 3.60
C ILE A 102 -9.59 2.19 3.07
N ARG A 103 -8.98 1.38 3.95
CA ARG A 103 -8.29 0.14 3.54
C ARG A 103 -9.23 -0.87 2.90
N LEU A 104 -10.49 -0.91 3.35
CA LEU A 104 -11.55 -1.74 2.77
C LEU A 104 -12.19 -1.15 1.49
N GLY A 105 -11.72 0.01 1.01
CA GLY A 105 -12.27 0.67 -0.19
C GLY A 105 -13.55 1.47 0.05
N ARG A 106 -14.01 1.64 1.29
CA ARG A 106 -15.26 2.32 1.67
C ARG A 106 -15.02 3.83 1.89
N TYR A 107 -14.48 4.51 0.88
CA TYR A 107 -14.03 5.91 0.99
C TYR A 107 -15.15 6.89 1.36
N ASP A 108 -16.32 6.77 0.74
CA ASP A 108 -17.48 7.64 1.03
C ASP A 108 -17.93 7.52 2.49
N ARG A 109 -17.88 6.31 3.05
CA ARG A 109 -18.22 6.10 4.46
C ARG A 109 -17.20 6.76 5.38
N ALA A 110 -15.91 6.67 5.07
CA ALA A 110 -14.87 7.34 5.83
C ALA A 110 -15.02 8.88 5.77
N ILE A 111 -15.35 9.43 4.61
CA ILE A 111 -15.64 10.87 4.43
C ILE A 111 -16.84 11.28 5.28
N GLN A 112 -17.95 10.52 5.23
CA GLN A 112 -19.14 10.79 6.04
C GLN A 112 -18.84 10.75 7.55
N LEU A 113 -18.03 9.79 7.99
CA LEU A 113 -17.63 9.62 9.39
C LEU A 113 -16.81 10.80 9.90
N LEU A 114 -15.79 11.23 9.15
CA LEU A 114 -14.82 12.22 9.63
C LEU A 114 -15.19 13.68 9.33
N THR A 115 -16.02 13.95 8.32
CA THR A 115 -16.45 15.33 7.99
C THR A 115 -17.03 16.10 9.19
N PRO A 116 -17.96 15.54 10.01
CA PRO A 116 -18.44 16.24 11.20
C PRO A 116 -17.35 16.38 12.28
N VAL A 117 -16.45 15.40 12.40
CA VAL A 117 -15.34 15.41 13.36
C VAL A 117 -14.36 16.56 13.06
N ALA A 118 -14.04 16.78 11.80
CA ALA A 118 -13.15 17.87 11.38
C ALA A 118 -13.67 19.28 11.77
N ARG A 119 -14.99 19.44 11.94
CA ARG A 119 -15.60 20.72 12.34
C ARG A 119 -15.38 21.04 13.82
N THR A 120 -15.33 20.01 14.65
CA THR A 120 -15.15 20.10 16.11
C THR A 120 -13.67 19.98 16.49
N GLU A 121 -12.93 19.09 15.84
CA GLU A 121 -11.53 18.75 16.13
C GLU A 121 -10.57 19.52 15.22
N ARG A 122 -10.65 20.86 15.26
CA ARG A 122 -9.97 21.74 14.29
C ARG A 122 -8.44 21.73 14.31
N ARG A 123 -7.82 21.02 15.27
CA ARG A 123 -6.37 20.88 15.39
C ARG A 123 -5.90 19.43 15.31
N ASN A 124 -6.79 18.49 15.01
CA ASN A 124 -6.44 17.09 14.92
C ASN A 124 -5.95 16.76 13.50
N PHE A 125 -4.63 16.71 13.34
CA PHE A 125 -4.00 16.46 12.04
C PHE A 125 -4.37 15.08 11.46
N MET A 126 -4.59 14.05 12.30
CA MET A 126 -4.95 12.70 11.83
C MET A 126 -6.34 12.68 11.17
N VAL A 127 -7.29 13.45 11.71
CA VAL A 127 -8.63 13.61 11.11
C VAL A 127 -8.51 14.22 9.71
N PHE A 128 -7.72 15.28 9.57
CA PHE A 128 -7.52 15.93 8.29
C PHE A 128 -6.75 15.06 7.29
N ALA A 129 -5.74 14.32 7.74
CA ALA A 129 -4.96 13.47 6.85
C ALA A 129 -5.75 12.26 6.34
N ASN A 130 -6.53 11.60 7.21
CA ASN A 130 -7.41 10.51 6.79
C ASN A 130 -8.53 11.01 5.87
N LEU A 131 -9.10 12.20 6.12
CA LEU A 131 -10.03 12.85 5.18
C LEU A 131 -9.39 13.17 3.84
N GLY A 132 -8.20 13.78 3.84
CA GLY A 132 -7.46 14.11 2.62
C GLY A 132 -7.19 12.87 1.77
N THR A 133 -6.78 11.79 2.42
CA THR A 133 -6.54 10.50 1.76
C THR A 133 -7.84 9.87 1.24
N ALA A 134 -8.92 9.87 2.02
CA ALA A 134 -10.22 9.36 1.58
C ALA A 134 -10.72 10.11 0.34
N HIS A 135 -10.62 11.44 0.34
CA HIS A 135 -10.98 12.27 -0.80
C HIS A 135 -10.09 12.00 -2.01
N GLN A 136 -8.78 11.80 -1.84
CA GLN A 136 -7.89 11.43 -2.95
C GLN A 136 -8.34 10.11 -3.58
N LEU A 137 -8.60 9.09 -2.75
CA LEU A 137 -8.98 7.75 -3.23
C LEU A 137 -10.39 7.73 -3.83
N ALA A 138 -11.27 8.64 -3.40
CA ALA A 138 -12.55 8.91 -4.04
C ALA A 138 -12.44 9.75 -5.34
N GLY A 139 -11.23 10.13 -5.77
CA GLY A 139 -10.99 10.94 -6.97
C GLY A 139 -11.26 12.44 -6.80
N GLN A 140 -11.54 12.90 -5.58
CA GLN A 140 -11.87 14.29 -5.24
C GLN A 140 -10.61 15.07 -4.87
N LEU A 141 -9.72 15.27 -5.85
CA LEU A 141 -8.38 15.83 -5.64
C LEU A 141 -8.38 17.26 -5.10
N ASP A 142 -9.39 18.06 -5.42
CA ASP A 142 -9.57 19.42 -4.89
C ASP A 142 -9.82 19.41 -3.37
N ARG A 143 -10.69 18.51 -2.91
CA ARG A 143 -11.01 18.32 -1.48
C ARG A 143 -9.83 17.70 -0.75
N ALA A 144 -9.16 16.72 -1.38
CA ALA A 144 -7.94 16.11 -0.86
C ALA A 144 -6.87 17.17 -0.59
N LEU A 145 -6.62 18.06 -1.56
CA LEU A 145 -5.66 19.15 -1.44
C LEU A 145 -6.01 20.07 -0.27
N SER A 146 -7.27 20.49 -0.14
CA SER A 146 -7.72 21.37 0.95
C SER A 146 -7.52 20.76 2.34
N TYR A 147 -7.72 19.46 2.51
CA TYR A 147 -7.50 18.80 3.80
C TYR A 147 -6.02 18.55 4.10
N LEU A 148 -5.23 18.14 3.11
CA LEU A 148 -3.78 17.96 3.29
C LEU A 148 -3.05 19.29 3.57
N GLU A 149 -3.55 20.41 3.06
CA GLU A 149 -3.05 21.74 3.45
C GLU A 149 -3.32 22.05 4.93
N GLN A 150 -4.47 21.64 5.46
CA GLN A 150 -4.76 21.78 6.89
C GLN A 150 -3.83 20.91 7.74
N VAL A 151 -3.48 19.69 7.30
CA VAL A 151 -2.49 18.82 8.00
C VAL A 151 -1.17 19.55 8.21
N ARG A 152 -0.65 20.20 7.15
CA ARG A 152 0.59 21.00 7.22
C ARG A 152 0.47 22.13 8.25
N ASP A 153 -0.68 22.78 8.31
CA ASP A 153 -0.90 23.99 9.12
C ASP A 153 -1.16 23.67 10.61
N VAL A 154 -1.73 22.50 10.91
CA VAL A 154 -2.04 22.07 12.29
C VAL A 154 -1.09 21.02 12.85
N TRP A 155 -0.01 20.69 12.14
CA TRP A 155 0.93 19.65 12.54
C TRP A 155 1.49 19.88 13.95
N PRO A 156 1.42 18.88 14.86
CA PRO A 156 1.84 19.07 16.24
C PRO A 156 3.36 18.94 16.43
N SER A 157 3.90 19.57 17.47
CA SER A 157 5.27 19.32 17.93
C SER A 157 5.39 18.03 18.75
N GLU A 158 4.30 17.61 19.38
CA GLU A 158 4.19 16.40 20.19
C GLU A 158 2.77 15.83 20.09
N TRP A 159 2.64 14.50 20.13
CA TRP A 159 1.35 13.82 20.10
C TRP A 159 1.45 12.52 20.89
N PRO A 160 0.47 12.21 21.76
CA PRO A 160 0.47 10.97 22.53
C PRO A 160 0.65 9.73 21.64
N GLY A 161 1.56 8.83 22.01
CA GLY A 161 1.81 7.60 21.27
C GLY A 161 2.83 7.72 20.11
N PHE A 162 3.31 8.92 19.79
CA PHE A 162 4.37 9.12 18.79
C PHE A 162 5.64 9.70 19.41
N THR A 163 6.79 9.21 18.95
CA THR A 163 8.08 9.87 19.23
C THR A 163 8.26 11.11 18.36
N ARG A 164 9.23 11.97 18.70
CA ARG A 164 9.56 13.16 17.90
C ARG A 164 10.07 12.77 16.51
N GLU A 165 10.81 11.68 16.41
CA GLU A 165 11.35 11.14 15.16
C GLU A 165 10.22 10.64 14.26
N GLN A 166 9.21 9.97 14.85
CA GLN A 166 7.99 9.57 14.14
C GLN A 166 7.22 10.77 13.62
N LEU A 167 6.94 11.76 14.46
CA LEU A 167 6.25 12.98 14.02
C LEU A 167 7.03 13.74 12.95
N SER A 168 8.36 13.83 13.07
CA SER A 168 9.21 14.47 12.06
C SER A 168 9.13 13.73 10.72
N TRP A 169 9.26 12.41 10.74
CA TRP A 169 9.18 11.57 9.54
C TRP A 169 7.82 11.65 8.86
N TYR A 170 6.74 11.51 9.63
CA TYR A 170 5.38 11.56 9.07
C TYR A 170 5.03 12.95 8.55
N ARG A 171 5.53 14.02 9.18
CA ARG A 171 5.40 15.38 8.62
C ARG A 171 6.04 15.49 7.24
N GLU A 172 7.22 14.91 7.08
CA GLU A 172 7.92 14.96 5.79
C GLU A 172 7.19 14.09 4.75
N ALA A 173 6.71 12.90 5.11
CA ALA A 173 5.88 12.08 4.25
C ALA A 173 4.58 12.80 3.80
N GLU A 174 3.89 13.48 4.72
CA GLU A 174 2.69 14.30 4.44
C GLU A 174 2.97 15.47 3.50
N LYS A 175 4.13 16.11 3.64
CA LYS A 175 4.56 17.16 2.71
C LYS A 175 4.69 16.61 1.28
N TYR A 176 5.25 15.42 1.11
CA TYR A 176 5.34 14.77 -0.20
C TYR A 176 3.99 14.23 -0.68
N HIS A 177 3.13 13.77 0.22
CA HIS A 177 1.77 13.38 -0.10
C HIS A 177 0.95 14.57 -0.63
N LEU A 178 1.01 15.71 0.05
CA LEU A 178 0.43 16.97 -0.41
C LEU A 178 0.97 17.37 -1.79
N LYS A 179 2.29 17.25 -2.00
CA LYS A 179 2.91 17.54 -3.29
C LYS A 179 2.41 16.60 -4.39
N LEU A 180 2.29 15.31 -4.11
CA LEU A 180 1.75 14.30 -5.04
C LEU A 180 0.32 14.66 -5.48
N VAL A 181 -0.56 14.94 -4.52
CA VAL A 181 -1.95 15.35 -4.81
C VAL A 181 -1.98 16.63 -5.62
N ARG A 182 -1.13 17.61 -5.30
CA ARG A 182 -1.05 18.87 -6.03
C ARG A 182 -0.58 18.68 -7.48
N LEU A 183 0.40 17.81 -7.74
CA LEU A 183 0.86 17.48 -9.09
C LEU A 183 -0.29 16.91 -9.93
N ARG A 184 -1.00 15.92 -9.37
CA ARG A 184 -2.09 15.23 -10.06
C ARG A 184 -3.33 16.10 -10.25
N TYR A 185 -3.63 16.97 -9.28
CA TYR A 185 -4.70 17.96 -9.44
C TYR A 185 -4.38 18.96 -10.56
N ARG A 186 -3.15 19.48 -10.63
CA ARG A 186 -2.74 20.38 -11.72
C ARG A 186 -2.79 19.70 -13.08
N GLU A 187 -2.40 18.43 -13.13
CA GLU A 187 -2.52 17.61 -14.33
C GLU A 187 -3.99 17.45 -14.75
N SER A 188 -4.90 17.12 -13.82
CA SER A 188 -6.32 16.94 -14.13
C SER A 188 -6.98 18.22 -14.66
N LEU A 189 -6.60 19.40 -14.16
CA LEU A 189 -7.06 20.69 -14.69
C LEU A 189 -6.64 20.96 -16.14
N ARG A 190 -5.56 20.33 -16.61
CA ARG A 190 -5.05 20.48 -17.98
C ARG A 190 -5.63 19.44 -18.93
N GLN A 191 -6.34 18.43 -18.42
CA GLN A 191 -6.90 17.38 -19.25
C GLN A 191 -8.15 17.90 -19.99
N PRO A 192 -8.34 17.53 -21.27
CA PRO A 192 -9.54 17.89 -22.01
C PRO A 192 -10.79 17.33 -21.32
N ALA A 193 -11.86 18.12 -21.29
CA ALA A 193 -13.15 17.69 -20.75
C ALA A 193 -13.61 16.37 -21.38
N GLY A 194 -13.97 15.39 -20.56
CA GLY A 194 -14.48 14.09 -20.99
C GLY A 194 -13.44 13.12 -21.56
N ARG A 195 -12.13 13.44 -21.55
CA ARG A 195 -11.06 12.51 -21.95
C ARG A 195 -9.86 12.61 -21.01
N SER A 196 -9.84 11.72 -20.00
CA SER A 196 -8.65 11.56 -19.18
C SER A 196 -7.56 10.85 -19.98
N ARG A 197 -6.38 11.47 -20.05
CA ARG A 197 -5.22 10.84 -20.67
C ARG A 197 -4.43 10.09 -19.59
N PRO A 198 -3.95 8.88 -19.89
CA PRO A 198 -3.06 8.18 -18.96
C PRO A 198 -1.77 8.99 -18.77
N PRO A 199 -1.10 8.85 -17.62
CA PRO A 199 0.17 9.52 -17.38
C PRO A 199 1.25 8.96 -18.32
N GLU A 200 2.01 9.86 -18.94
CA GLU A 200 3.10 9.52 -19.88
C GLU A 200 4.50 9.71 -19.28
N SER A 201 4.59 10.37 -18.11
CA SER A 201 5.83 10.65 -17.40
C SER A 201 5.72 10.25 -15.93
N VAL A 202 6.84 10.08 -15.24
CA VAL A 202 6.88 9.86 -13.79
C VAL A 202 6.37 11.09 -13.02
N ASP A 203 5.91 10.94 -11.77
CA ASP A 203 5.58 12.07 -10.90
C ASP A 203 6.88 12.81 -10.51
N ASP A 204 6.96 14.13 -10.74
CA ASP A 204 8.10 14.97 -10.30
C ASP A 204 8.01 15.29 -8.78
N LEU A 205 8.01 14.23 -7.99
CA LEU A 205 7.81 14.31 -6.54
C LEU A 205 8.96 15.02 -5.84
N PHE A 206 10.16 15.03 -6.41
CA PHE A 206 11.37 15.60 -5.79
C PHE A 206 11.92 16.86 -6.46
N GLY A 207 11.31 17.35 -7.55
CA GLY A 207 11.63 18.67 -8.09
C GLY A 207 11.56 19.78 -7.03
N ASN A 208 12.50 20.71 -7.08
CA ASN A 208 12.66 21.75 -6.06
C ASN A 208 13.06 23.08 -6.71
N ASP A 209 13.56 24.04 -5.94
CA ASP A 209 13.94 25.37 -6.45
C ASP A 209 15.05 25.33 -7.50
N ARG A 210 15.78 24.21 -7.60
CA ARG A 210 16.78 23.93 -8.66
C ARG A 210 16.17 23.33 -9.93
N GLY A 211 14.85 23.21 -9.99
CA GLY A 211 14.11 22.68 -11.14
C GLY A 211 13.60 21.25 -10.94
N PRO A 212 12.98 20.68 -11.99
CA PRO A 212 12.47 19.32 -11.98
C PRO A 212 13.58 18.29 -11.82
N LEU A 213 13.26 17.13 -11.26
CA LEU A 213 14.17 15.99 -11.20
C LEU A 213 14.17 15.24 -12.53
N HIS A 214 15.36 14.95 -13.06
CA HIS A 214 15.54 14.10 -14.22
C HIS A 214 16.40 12.89 -13.87
N PHE A 215 15.95 11.68 -14.23
CA PHE A 215 16.70 10.44 -14.02
C PHE A 215 17.76 10.27 -15.12
N VAL A 216 18.77 11.13 -15.14
CA VAL A 216 19.85 11.09 -16.14
C VAL A 216 21.22 10.99 -15.46
N GLY A 217 22.16 10.31 -16.11
CA GLY A 217 23.57 10.26 -15.71
C GLY A 217 24.34 11.52 -16.12
N ALA A 218 25.65 11.54 -15.85
CA ALA A 218 26.52 12.67 -16.17
C ALA A 218 26.57 13.02 -17.66
N SER A 219 26.20 12.08 -18.54
CA SER A 219 26.06 12.32 -19.99
C SER A 219 24.83 13.14 -20.38
N GLY A 220 23.92 13.42 -19.43
CA GLY A 220 22.62 14.03 -19.69
C GLY A 220 21.59 13.06 -20.30
N ARG A 221 21.90 11.76 -20.36
CA ARG A 221 21.01 10.69 -20.82
C ARG A 221 20.72 9.70 -19.71
N TYR A 222 19.66 8.92 -19.88
CA TYR A 222 19.35 7.81 -18.97
C TYR A 222 20.49 6.78 -18.99
N GLU A 223 20.97 6.38 -17.81
CA GLU A 223 22.06 5.42 -17.65
C GLU A 223 21.69 4.38 -16.58
N ALA A 224 22.03 3.12 -16.83
CA ALA A 224 21.79 2.06 -15.87
C ALA A 224 22.66 2.26 -14.62
N GLY A 225 22.04 2.14 -13.45
CA GLY A 225 22.72 2.19 -12.16
C GLY A 225 23.27 3.56 -11.77
N LYS A 226 22.85 4.65 -12.44
CA LYS A 226 23.47 5.97 -12.29
C LYS A 226 22.47 7.10 -12.21
N LEU A 227 22.88 8.14 -11.50
CA LEU A 227 22.25 9.45 -11.47
C LEU A 227 23.34 10.53 -11.46
N ALA A 228 23.16 11.60 -12.23
CA ALA A 228 24.08 12.72 -12.25
C ALA A 228 24.16 13.37 -10.86
N ALA A 229 25.34 13.85 -10.47
CA ALA A 229 25.54 14.51 -9.18
C ALA A 229 24.56 15.69 -8.97
N THR A 230 24.32 16.48 -10.01
CA THR A 230 23.36 17.61 -9.98
C THR A 230 21.91 17.18 -9.74
N GLU A 231 21.54 15.99 -10.21
CA GLU A 231 20.20 15.41 -9.98
C GLU A 231 20.11 14.73 -8.61
N GLN A 232 21.20 14.07 -8.19
CA GLN A 232 21.31 13.46 -6.86
C GLN A 232 21.15 14.50 -5.74
N GLU A 233 21.68 15.72 -5.93
CA GLU A 233 21.52 16.81 -4.96
C GLU A 233 20.07 17.32 -4.84
N LYS A 234 19.19 17.01 -5.80
CA LYS A 234 17.77 17.37 -5.71
C LYS A 234 16.98 16.39 -4.84
N LEU A 235 17.47 15.16 -4.69
CA LEU A 235 16.80 14.11 -3.94
C LEU A 235 16.95 14.33 -2.43
N PRO A 236 15.87 14.12 -1.64
CA PRO A 236 16.03 13.97 -0.20
C PRO A 236 16.82 12.68 0.08
N ARG A 237 17.57 12.69 1.20
CA ARG A 237 18.38 11.54 1.64
C ARG A 237 17.58 10.23 1.68
N ASP A 238 16.33 10.32 2.12
CA ASP A 238 15.46 9.17 2.38
C ASP A 238 14.42 8.95 1.25
N ALA A 239 14.73 9.34 0.00
CA ALA A 239 13.80 9.31 -1.13
C ALA A 239 13.10 7.96 -1.34
N VAL A 240 13.83 6.83 -1.27
CA VAL A 240 13.25 5.49 -1.41
C VAL A 240 12.26 5.20 -0.27
N ALA A 241 12.62 5.52 0.97
CA ALA A 241 11.74 5.33 2.12
C ALA A 241 10.47 6.18 2.00
N LEU A 242 10.58 7.42 1.50
CA LEU A 242 9.44 8.29 1.26
C LEU A 242 8.46 7.69 0.23
N VAL A 243 8.98 7.22 -0.91
CA VAL A 243 8.12 6.60 -1.94
C VAL A 243 7.49 5.30 -1.44
N GLN A 244 8.22 4.46 -0.71
CA GLN A 244 7.67 3.28 -0.05
C GLN A 244 6.56 3.64 0.95
N GLN A 245 6.78 4.66 1.79
CA GLN A 245 5.79 5.13 2.76
C GLN A 245 4.51 5.58 2.06
N LEU A 246 4.62 6.36 0.98
CA LEU A 246 3.47 6.81 0.20
C LEU A 246 2.73 5.65 -0.47
N LEU A 247 3.45 4.69 -1.08
CA LEU A 247 2.83 3.49 -1.65
C LEU A 247 2.10 2.66 -0.59
N LEU A 248 2.57 2.64 0.65
CA LEU A 248 1.86 1.95 1.74
C LEU A 248 0.69 2.76 2.30
N TRP A 249 0.69 4.09 2.19
CA TRP A 249 -0.44 4.95 2.60
C TRP A 249 -1.55 4.95 1.56
N VAL A 250 -1.18 5.09 0.29
CA VAL A 250 -2.06 5.16 -0.87
C VAL A 250 -1.68 4.09 -1.89
N PRO A 251 -1.96 2.80 -1.61
CA PRO A 251 -1.53 1.70 -2.45
C PRO A 251 -2.08 1.78 -3.87
N GLY A 252 -3.25 2.41 -4.08
CA GLY A 252 -3.70 2.90 -5.38
C GLY A 252 -5.16 3.34 -5.37
N GLY A 253 -5.65 3.83 -6.53
CA GLY A 253 -6.94 4.53 -6.64
C GLY A 253 -8.19 3.65 -6.79
N ALA A 254 -8.03 2.33 -6.91
CA ALA A 254 -9.15 1.39 -6.95
C ALA A 254 -8.79 0.12 -6.17
N PRO A 255 -9.79 -0.64 -5.67
CA PRO A 255 -9.56 -1.87 -4.93
C PRO A 255 -8.60 -2.84 -5.63
N GLY A 256 -7.49 -3.17 -4.97
CA GLY A 256 -6.48 -4.11 -5.48
C GLY A 256 -5.55 -3.57 -6.57
N LEU A 257 -5.69 -2.31 -6.99
CA LEU A 257 -4.80 -1.70 -7.97
C LEU A 257 -3.70 -0.89 -7.30
N GLU A 258 -2.49 -1.12 -7.76
CA GLU A 258 -1.28 -0.40 -7.35
C GLU A 258 -1.20 0.97 -8.04
N ASP A 259 -0.69 1.98 -7.35
CA ASP A 259 -0.36 3.27 -7.95
C ASP A 259 0.86 3.11 -8.87
N ALA A 260 0.60 2.72 -10.11
CA ALA A 260 1.64 2.35 -11.05
C ALA A 260 2.63 3.49 -11.35
N ARG A 261 2.20 4.76 -11.28
CA ARG A 261 3.08 5.91 -11.54
C ARG A 261 4.03 6.17 -10.36
N LEU A 262 3.53 6.02 -9.14
CA LEU A 262 4.37 6.11 -7.95
C LEU A 262 5.28 4.87 -7.80
N TYR A 263 4.82 3.69 -8.21
CA TYR A 263 5.63 2.48 -8.28
C TYR A 263 6.72 2.60 -9.35
N TRP A 264 6.42 3.24 -10.48
CA TRP A 264 7.44 3.59 -11.49
C TRP A 264 8.53 4.49 -10.87
N LEU A 265 8.15 5.55 -10.15
CA LEU A 265 9.13 6.41 -9.45
C LEU A 265 10.05 5.61 -8.51
N LEU A 266 9.52 4.59 -7.82
CA LEU A 266 10.34 3.71 -6.98
C LEU A 266 11.39 2.93 -7.79
N GLY A 267 11.03 2.45 -8.99
CA GLY A 267 11.94 1.76 -9.90
C GLY A 267 13.07 2.66 -10.39
N GLU A 268 12.74 3.92 -10.71
CA GLU A 268 13.72 4.95 -11.10
C GLU A 268 14.71 5.25 -9.96
N LEU A 269 14.22 5.34 -8.72
CA LEU A 269 15.08 5.51 -7.54
C LEU A 269 15.98 4.30 -7.28
N TYR A 270 15.49 3.07 -7.47
CA TYR A 270 16.33 1.88 -7.36
C TYR A 270 17.44 1.87 -8.42
N ASN A 271 17.13 2.26 -9.66
CA ASN A 271 18.16 2.40 -10.69
C ASN A 271 19.19 3.48 -10.30
N ALA A 272 18.75 4.65 -9.83
CA ALA A 272 19.63 5.72 -9.40
C ALA A 272 20.60 5.31 -8.27
N GLN A 273 20.19 4.37 -7.42
CA GLN A 273 21.03 3.81 -6.34
C GLN A 273 21.91 2.62 -6.76
N GLY A 274 21.87 2.23 -8.04
CA GLY A 274 22.64 1.08 -8.54
C GLY A 274 21.95 -0.28 -8.38
N TYR A 275 20.71 -0.34 -7.85
CA TYR A 275 19.94 -1.57 -7.70
C TYR A 275 19.20 -1.93 -9.01
N THR A 276 19.96 -2.14 -10.08
CA THR A 276 19.45 -2.36 -11.45
C THR A 276 18.53 -3.57 -11.57
N THR A 277 18.85 -4.69 -10.91
CA THR A 277 17.99 -5.88 -10.92
C THR A 277 16.63 -5.61 -10.27
N THR A 278 16.59 -4.88 -9.16
CA THR A 278 15.34 -4.48 -8.49
C THR A 278 14.57 -3.48 -9.34
N ALA A 279 15.26 -2.51 -9.94
CA ALA A 279 14.65 -1.55 -10.86
C ALA A 279 13.97 -2.26 -12.04
N ILE A 280 14.61 -3.27 -12.65
CA ILE A 280 14.00 -4.07 -13.71
C ILE A 280 12.70 -4.72 -13.25
N GLN A 281 12.67 -5.34 -12.06
CA GLN A 281 11.45 -5.98 -11.55
C GLN A 281 10.29 -4.99 -11.42
N VAL A 282 10.58 -3.77 -10.93
CA VAL A 282 9.59 -2.71 -10.75
C VAL A 282 9.12 -2.14 -12.09
N LEU A 283 10.04 -1.73 -12.95
CA LEU A 283 9.72 -1.10 -14.24
C LEU A 283 9.05 -2.07 -15.21
N ASP A 284 9.43 -3.35 -15.19
CA ASP A 284 8.78 -4.39 -15.98
C ASP A 284 7.31 -4.58 -15.58
N ARG A 285 7.03 -4.64 -14.26
CA ARG A 285 5.67 -4.68 -13.75
C ARG A 285 4.85 -3.46 -14.18
N CYS A 286 5.44 -2.27 -14.13
CA CYS A 286 4.82 -1.03 -14.62
C CYS A 286 4.48 -1.11 -16.12
N ALA A 287 5.42 -1.61 -16.93
CA ALA A 287 5.26 -1.67 -18.39
C ALA A 287 4.23 -2.71 -18.83
N TRP A 288 4.20 -3.90 -18.21
CA TRP A 288 3.43 -5.03 -18.73
C TRP A 288 2.24 -5.44 -17.87
N THR A 289 2.35 -5.35 -16.55
CA THR A 289 1.23 -5.66 -15.64
C THR A 289 0.27 -4.48 -15.58
N HIS A 290 0.80 -3.28 -15.33
CA HIS A 290 -0.01 -2.05 -15.30
C HIS A 290 -0.26 -1.44 -16.68
N ARG A 291 0.48 -1.89 -17.70
CA ARG A 291 0.35 -1.44 -19.10
C ARG A 291 0.43 0.09 -19.23
N LEU A 292 1.31 0.72 -18.46
CA LEU A 292 1.51 2.17 -18.54
C LEU A 292 1.98 2.54 -19.96
N PRO A 293 1.29 3.46 -20.65
CA PRO A 293 1.62 3.81 -22.03
C PRO A 293 2.80 4.80 -22.14
N ALA A 294 3.70 4.83 -21.16
CA ALA A 294 4.86 5.71 -21.16
C ALA A 294 5.97 5.17 -22.09
N ALA A 295 6.46 6.03 -22.99
CA ALA A 295 7.58 5.69 -23.88
C ALA A 295 8.91 5.65 -23.09
N ASP A 296 9.12 6.65 -22.23
CA ASP A 296 10.31 6.76 -21.39
C ASP A 296 10.50 5.52 -20.51
N LEU A 297 9.43 5.04 -19.86
CA LEU A 297 9.45 3.79 -19.08
C LEU A 297 10.02 2.61 -19.87
N ARG A 298 9.58 2.44 -21.12
CA ARG A 298 10.00 1.31 -21.98
C ARG A 298 11.45 1.46 -22.42
N GLU A 299 11.88 2.68 -22.74
CA GLU A 299 13.26 2.94 -23.12
C GLU A 299 14.21 2.79 -21.94
N HIS A 300 13.85 3.32 -20.76
CA HIS A 300 14.62 3.15 -19.52
C HIS A 300 14.77 1.66 -19.18
N LEU A 301 13.67 0.89 -19.19
CA LEU A 301 13.71 -0.55 -18.94
C LEU A 301 14.63 -1.29 -19.94
N LYS A 302 14.60 -0.91 -21.22
CA LYS A 302 15.48 -1.47 -22.25
C LYS A 302 16.96 -1.16 -21.96
N ILE A 303 17.29 0.08 -21.57
CA ILE A 303 18.65 0.49 -21.23
C ILE A 303 19.19 -0.31 -20.05
N ILE A 304 18.42 -0.46 -18.96
CA ILE A 304 18.88 -1.22 -17.79
C ILE A 304 19.07 -2.69 -18.13
N ARG A 305 18.14 -3.30 -18.89
CA ARG A 305 18.26 -4.70 -19.32
C ARG A 305 19.49 -4.97 -20.18
N ALA A 306 19.83 -4.05 -21.06
CA ALA A 306 21.03 -4.16 -21.90
C ALA A 306 22.34 -4.07 -21.10
N SER A 307 22.28 -3.52 -19.87
CA SER A 307 23.45 -3.40 -18.98
C SER A 307 23.67 -4.61 -18.07
N GLU A 308 22.62 -5.41 -17.84
CA GLU A 308 22.72 -6.63 -17.04
C GLU A 308 23.39 -7.73 -17.89
N PRO A 309 24.30 -8.53 -17.30
CA PRO A 309 24.80 -9.71 -17.99
C PRO A 309 23.62 -10.59 -18.40
N LEU A 310 23.67 -11.11 -19.63
CA LEU A 310 22.69 -12.10 -20.06
C LEU A 310 22.64 -13.21 -19.01
N PRO A 311 21.45 -13.64 -18.56
CA PRO A 311 21.37 -14.81 -17.69
C PRO A 311 22.13 -15.91 -18.40
N GLU A 312 23.14 -16.49 -17.75
CA GLU A 312 23.93 -17.58 -18.32
C GLU A 312 22.94 -18.56 -18.93
N THR A 313 22.99 -18.71 -20.25
CA THR A 313 22.28 -19.78 -20.92
C THR A 313 22.75 -21.04 -20.22
N VAL A 314 21.89 -21.64 -19.40
CA VAL A 314 22.10 -22.98 -18.86
C VAL A 314 22.25 -23.86 -20.09
N SER A 315 23.50 -24.07 -20.48
CA SER A 315 23.85 -24.87 -21.64
C SER A 315 23.33 -26.26 -21.33
N ASN A 316 22.46 -26.72 -22.22
CA ASN A 316 21.77 -27.98 -22.11
C ASN A 316 22.81 -29.11 -22.28
N THR A 317 23.46 -29.52 -21.19
CA THR A 317 24.24 -30.74 -21.13
C THR A 317 23.79 -31.58 -19.93
N ALA A 318 23.08 -32.65 -20.28
CA ALA A 318 22.59 -33.77 -19.48
C ALA A 318 21.37 -33.52 -18.56
N PRO A 319 20.39 -34.46 -18.55
CA PRO A 319 19.18 -34.30 -17.75
C PRO A 319 19.52 -34.44 -16.26
N ALA A 320 19.26 -33.38 -15.49
CA ALA A 320 19.38 -33.42 -14.05
C ALA A 320 18.34 -34.37 -13.44
N LYS A 321 18.83 -35.36 -12.70
CA LYS A 321 18.05 -36.24 -11.81
C LYS A 321 17.18 -35.40 -10.87
N PRO A 322 15.94 -35.80 -10.55
CA PRO A 322 15.09 -35.06 -9.63
C PRO A 322 15.70 -35.10 -8.22
N LEU A 323 16.02 -33.92 -7.68
CA LEU A 323 16.30 -33.73 -6.26
C LEU A 323 14.98 -33.79 -5.48
N GLN A 324 14.56 -35.02 -5.19
CA GLN A 324 13.83 -35.33 -3.96
C GLN A 324 14.82 -35.31 -2.79
N ASP A 325 14.30 -34.98 -1.61
CA ASP A 325 14.93 -35.06 -0.29
C ASP A 325 15.76 -33.85 0.17
N GLN A 326 15.04 -32.83 0.67
CA GLN A 326 15.28 -32.21 1.99
C GLN A 326 14.24 -31.11 2.26
N ALA A 327 13.07 -31.51 2.76
CA ALA A 327 12.13 -30.61 3.42
C ALA A 327 11.81 -31.18 4.81
N PRO A 328 11.78 -30.37 5.88
CA PRO A 328 11.34 -30.83 7.21
C PRO A 328 9.87 -31.27 7.16
N PRO A 329 9.44 -32.25 7.98
CA PRO A 329 8.12 -32.86 7.85
C PRO A 329 7.01 -31.86 8.16
N LEU A 330 6.09 -31.69 7.21
CA LEU A 330 4.82 -31.01 7.40
C LEU A 330 3.89 -31.85 8.30
N PRO A 331 3.06 -31.23 9.17
CA PRO A 331 2.08 -31.96 9.96
C PRO A 331 1.01 -32.58 9.05
N ALA A 332 0.63 -33.82 9.36
CA ALA A 332 -0.26 -34.64 8.54
C ALA A 332 -1.64 -34.01 8.33
N THR A 333 -1.86 -33.42 7.15
CA THR A 333 -3.19 -33.01 6.68
C THR A 333 -3.71 -33.99 5.63
N ARG A 334 -4.83 -34.63 5.98
CA ARG A 334 -5.80 -35.41 5.17
C ARG A 334 -5.40 -35.73 3.73
N GLN A 335 -5.09 -37.00 3.48
CA GLN A 335 -5.15 -37.60 2.16
C GLN A 335 -6.54 -37.37 1.56
N ILE A 336 -6.59 -36.71 0.40
CA ILE A 336 -7.81 -36.57 -0.39
C ILE A 336 -8.09 -37.92 -1.04
N ASP A 337 -9.17 -38.56 -0.62
CA ASP A 337 -9.63 -39.81 -1.21
C ASP A 337 -10.17 -39.56 -2.62
N LEU A 338 -9.45 -40.05 -3.64
CA LEU A 338 -9.83 -39.91 -5.05
C LEU A 338 -11.25 -40.42 -5.33
N ARG A 339 -11.76 -41.34 -4.50
CA ARG A 339 -13.15 -41.84 -4.60
C ARG A 339 -14.16 -40.75 -4.27
N GLN A 340 -13.87 -39.85 -3.33
CA GLN A 340 -14.75 -38.72 -2.99
C GLN A 340 -14.75 -37.65 -4.09
N VAL A 341 -13.61 -37.42 -4.76
CA VAL A 341 -13.53 -36.44 -5.86
C VAL A 341 -14.36 -36.90 -7.07
N VAL A 342 -14.34 -38.19 -7.39
CA VAL A 342 -15.16 -38.77 -8.48
C VAL A 342 -16.66 -38.73 -8.11
N LEU A 343 -17.01 -38.95 -6.84
CA LEU A 343 -18.40 -38.94 -6.36
C LEU A 343 -19.00 -37.53 -6.36
N VAL A 344 -18.23 -36.52 -5.93
CA VAL A 344 -18.65 -35.11 -5.96
C VAL A 344 -18.69 -34.57 -7.40
N GLY A 345 -17.74 -34.95 -8.25
CA GLY A 345 -17.75 -34.60 -9.68
C GLY A 345 -18.94 -35.20 -10.44
N GLY A 346 -19.31 -36.45 -10.12
CA GLY A 346 -20.46 -37.14 -10.72
C GLY A 346 -21.80 -36.50 -10.34
N LEU A 347 -21.98 -36.11 -9.07
CA LEU A 347 -23.21 -35.44 -8.61
C LEU A 347 -23.38 -34.05 -9.22
N ALA A 348 -22.29 -33.30 -9.38
CA ALA A 348 -22.33 -31.99 -10.04
C ALA A 348 -22.73 -32.09 -11.52
N ALA A 349 -22.25 -33.10 -12.24
CA ALA A 349 -22.61 -33.32 -13.64
C ALA A 349 -24.11 -33.64 -13.82
N VAL A 350 -24.70 -34.45 -12.93
CA VAL A 350 -26.14 -34.77 -12.95
C VAL A 350 -26.99 -33.54 -12.65
N ALA A 351 -26.57 -32.69 -11.70
CA ALA A 351 -27.28 -31.45 -11.39
C ALA A 351 -27.28 -30.47 -12.57
N VAL A 352 -26.15 -30.32 -13.26
CA VAL A 352 -26.03 -29.45 -14.45
C VAL A 352 -26.93 -29.95 -15.59
N VAL A 353 -26.93 -31.26 -15.86
CA VAL A 353 -27.82 -31.85 -16.89
C VAL A 353 -29.29 -31.66 -16.52
N GLY A 354 -29.66 -31.82 -15.24
CA GLY A 354 -31.01 -31.57 -14.75
C GLY A 354 -31.46 -30.11 -14.92
N LEU A 355 -30.58 -29.15 -14.64
CA LEU A 355 -30.86 -27.73 -14.82
C LEU A 355 -31.03 -27.34 -16.29
N ILE A 356 -30.19 -27.89 -17.18
CA ILE A 356 -30.33 -27.69 -18.64
C ILE A 356 -31.66 -28.27 -19.13
N TYR A 357 -32.03 -29.47 -18.66
CA TYR A 357 -33.31 -30.09 -19.03
C TYR A 357 -34.51 -29.26 -18.58
N LEU A 358 -34.48 -28.71 -17.35
CA LEU A 358 -35.53 -27.84 -16.84
C LEU A 358 -35.62 -26.51 -17.61
N GLN A 359 -34.49 -25.91 -17.99
CA GLN A 359 -34.48 -24.70 -18.83
C GLN A 359 -35.09 -24.96 -20.21
N VAL A 360 -34.74 -26.07 -20.86
CA VAL A 360 -35.30 -26.44 -22.18
C VAL A 360 -36.80 -26.73 -22.09
N ARG A 361 -37.24 -27.39 -21.01
CA ARG A 361 -38.66 -27.66 -20.76
C ARG A 361 -39.45 -26.37 -20.54
N GLU A 362 -38.91 -25.41 -19.80
CA GLU A 362 -39.55 -24.12 -19.53
C GLU A 362 -39.68 -23.28 -20.82
N ILE A 363 -38.66 -23.27 -21.66
CA ILE A 363 -38.69 -22.61 -22.98
C ILE A 363 -39.76 -23.21 -23.89
N ARG A 364 -39.94 -24.54 -23.88
CA ARG A 364 -40.99 -25.20 -24.66
C ARG A 364 -42.40 -24.90 -24.13
N ARG A 365 -42.55 -24.69 -22.81
CA ARG A 365 -43.84 -24.36 -22.19
C ARG A 365 -44.30 -22.94 -22.48
N ARG A 366 -43.37 -22.00 -22.70
CA ARG A 366 -43.65 -20.60 -23.07
C ARG A 366 -43.90 -20.36 -24.56
N ARG A 367 -43.74 -21.40 -25.40
CA ARG A 367 -43.97 -21.36 -26.86
C ARG A 367 -45.27 -22.05 -27.30
N LYS A 368 -46.05 -22.56 -26.34
CA LYS A 368 -47.47 -22.85 -26.49
C LYS A 368 -48.23 -21.78 -25.71
#